data_AF-A0A8X8GDQ8-F1
#
_entry.id   AF-A0A8X8GDQ8-F1
#
_cell.length_a   1.000
_cell.length_b   1.000
_cell.length_c   1.000
_cell.angle_alpha   90.00
_cell.angle_beta   90.00
_cell.angle_gamma   90.00
#
_symmetry.space_group_name_H-M   'P 1'
#
loop_
_entity.id
_entity.type
_entity.pdbx_description
1 polymer ?
#
loop_
_entity_poly.entity_id
_entity_poly.type
_entity_poly.pdbx_seq_one_letter_code
_entity_poly.pdbx_strand_id
1 'polypeptide(L)'
;MPSIDDLLVARKSAEVFEVSSWITRGRCATVYKFAFSKNFSVSPFLIKSYMGGITTELIVDAVEAFLAKEQERKNQNNSSLSLAI
;
A
#
# COMPACT_ATOMS: atom_id res chain seq x y z
N MET A 1 -14.25 -7.82 -10.97
CA MET A 1 -13.79 -7.93 -9.57
C MET A 1 -12.54 -7.07 -9.47
N PRO A 2 -12.46 -6.14 -8.51
CA PRO A 2 -11.28 -5.30 -8.32
C PRO A 2 -10.02 -6.15 -8.08
N SER A 3 -8.87 -5.68 -8.55
CA SER A 3 -7.56 -6.30 -8.32
C SER A 3 -6.57 -5.33 -7.69
N ILE A 4 -5.36 -5.81 -7.37
CA ILE A 4 -4.29 -4.97 -6.82
C ILE A 4 -3.90 -3.85 -7.80
N ASP A 5 -3.98 -4.10 -9.11
CA ASP A 5 -3.63 -3.11 -10.14
C ASP A 5 -4.64 -1.96 -10.23
N ASP A 6 -5.84 -2.12 -9.66
CA ASP A 6 -6.83 -1.05 -9.53
C ASP A 6 -6.52 -0.10 -8.36
N LEU A 7 -5.50 -0.41 -7.55
CA LEU A 7 -5.12 0.33 -6.35
C LEU A 7 -3.78 1.04 -6.54
N LEU A 8 -3.78 2.32 -6.19
CA LEU A 8 -2.59 3.15 -6.11
C LEU A 8 -2.25 3.37 -4.63
N VAL A 9 -1.05 2.91 -4.24
CA VAL A 9 -0.54 3.07 -2.88
C VAL A 9 0.52 4.17 -2.84
N ALA A 10 0.33 5.13 -1.95
CA ALA A 10 1.28 6.20 -1.68
C ALA A 10 1.69 6.18 -0.21
N ARG A 11 3.00 6.18 0.04
CA ARG A 11 3.54 6.34 1.39
C ARG A 11 3.43 7.80 1.85
N LYS A 12 2.79 8.04 3.00
CA LYS A 12 2.69 9.37 3.63
C LYS A 12 3.72 9.55 4.74
N SER A 13 4.03 8.47 5.47
CA SER A 13 5.08 8.44 6.49
C SER A 13 5.71 7.05 6.60
N ALA A 14 6.60 6.84 7.58
CA ALA A 14 7.18 5.53 7.85
C ALA A 14 6.11 4.44 8.11
N GLU A 15 5.01 4.82 8.77
CA GLU A 15 3.96 3.91 9.23
C GLU A 15 2.61 4.11 8.52
N VAL A 16 2.44 5.18 7.74
CA VAL A 16 1.15 5.55 7.14
C VAL A 16 1.19 5.47 5.62
N PHE A 17 0.19 4.79 5.06
CA PHE A 17 -0.03 4.61 3.64
C PHE A 17 -1.43 5.10 3.26
N GLU A 18 -1.55 5.73 2.11
CA GLU A 18 -2.82 6.11 1.50
C GLU A 18 -3.06 5.23 0.28
N VAL A 19 -4.25 4.64 0.21
CA VAL A 19 -4.68 3.81 -0.91
C VAL A 19 -5.79 4.53 -1.64
N SER A 20 -5.63 4.69 -2.95
CA SER A 20 -6.59 5.33 -3.85
C SER A 20 -6.95 4.40 -5.00
N SER A 21 -8.15 4.57 -5.55
CA SER A 21 -8.61 3.79 -6.71
C SER A 21 -9.49 4.65 -7.59
N TRP A 22 -9.44 4.38 -8.88
CA TRP A 22 -10.36 4.94 -9.85
C TRP A 22 -11.80 4.45 -9.61
N ILE A 23 -11.97 3.25 -9.04
CA ILE A 23 -13.28 2.63 -8.74
C ILE A 23 -14.04 3.47 -7.69
N THR A 24 -13.34 3.96 -6.67
CA THR A 24 -13.89 4.85 -5.64
C THR A 24 -13.75 6.32 -5.98
N ARG A 25 -13.28 6.66 -7.18
CA ARG A 25 -13.01 8.04 -7.66
C ARG A 25 -12.09 8.84 -6.72
N GLY A 26 -11.10 8.17 -6.12
CA GLY A 26 -10.15 8.81 -5.22
C GLY A 26 -9.74 7.92 -4.06
N ARG A 27 -9.53 8.54 -2.89
CA ARG A 27 -9.03 7.87 -1.70
C ARG A 27 -10.00 6.77 -1.22
N CYS A 28 -9.51 5.55 -1.10
CA CYS A 28 -10.24 4.39 -0.59
C CYS A 28 -10.05 4.22 0.91
N ALA A 29 -8.80 4.29 1.37
CA ALA A 29 -8.44 3.96 2.75
C ALA A 29 -7.11 4.59 3.17
N THR A 30 -6.95 4.73 4.48
CA THR A 30 -5.65 4.95 5.12
C THR A 30 -5.24 3.66 5.83
N VAL A 31 -4.00 3.23 5.63
CA VAL A 31 -3.45 2.00 6.21
C VAL A 31 -2.29 2.36 7.13
N TYR A 32 -2.28 1.76 8.31
CA TYR A 32 -1.26 1.94 9.33
C TYR A 32 -0.49 0.64 9.54
N LYS A 33 0.84 0.74 9.50
CA LYS A 33 1.77 -0.34 9.85
C LYS A 33 2.63 0.10 11.02
N PHE A 34 2.26 -0.35 12.21
CA PHE A 34 3.00 -0.03 13.44
C PHE A 34 4.20 -0.95 13.62
N ALA A 35 5.34 -0.41 14.07
CA ALA A 35 6.55 -1.21 14.30
C ALA A 35 6.36 -2.38 15.29
N PHE A 36 5.45 -2.24 16.26
CA PHE A 36 5.17 -3.25 17.28
C PHE A 36 4.20 -4.35 16.82
N SER A 37 3.61 -4.22 15.63
CA SER A 37 2.58 -5.13 15.12
C SER A 37 2.96 -5.66 13.75
N LYS A 38 2.75 -6.96 13.53
CA LYS A 38 2.83 -7.55 12.18
C LYS A 38 1.59 -7.24 11.34
N ASN A 39 0.48 -6.88 11.99
CA ASN A 39 -0.79 -6.62 11.34
C ASN A 39 -0.91 -5.17 10.89
N PHE A 40 -1.56 -4.98 9.75
CA PHE A 40 -1.98 -3.67 9.25
C PHE A 40 -3.34 -3.29 9.85
N SER A 41 -3.49 -2.01 10.20
CA SER A 41 -4.80 -1.44 10.51
C SER A 41 -5.30 -0.66 9.30
N VAL A 42 -6.47 -1.03 8.80
CA VAL A 42 -7.09 -0.40 7.62
C VAL A 42 -8.26 0.47 8.09
N SER A 43 -8.22 1.75 7.72
CA SER A 43 -9.28 2.72 7.96
C SER A 43 -9.91 3.12 6.62
N PRO A 44 -11.05 2.51 6.23
CA PRO A 44 -11.74 2.85 4.99
C PRO A 44 -12.32 4.26 5.05
N PHE A 45 -12.27 4.97 3.92
CA PHE A 45 -12.87 6.29 3.77
C PHE A 45 -14.36 6.22 3.41
N LEU A 46 -14.78 5.13 2.76
CA LEU A 46 -16.15 4.92 2.31
C LEU A 46 -16.78 3.73 3.03
N ILE A 47 -18.11 3.75 3.16
CA ILE A 47 -18.87 2.58 3.64
C ILE A 47 -18.82 1.46 2.58
N LYS A 48 -19.02 0.21 3.03
CA LYS A 48 -18.84 -1.00 2.20
C LYS A 48 -19.54 -0.95 0.83
N SER A 49 -20.77 -0.43 0.75
CA SER A 49 -21.53 -0.33 -0.51
C SER A 49 -20.89 0.60 -1.55
N TYR A 50 -20.08 1.56 -1.11
CA TYR A 50 -19.39 2.53 -1.97
C TYR A 50 -17.94 2.13 -2.30
N MET A 51 -17.45 1.01 -1.74
CA MET A 51 -16.10 0.50 -2.01
C MET A 51 -15.97 -0.24 -3.35
N GLY A 52 -17.07 -0.44 -4.10
CA GLY A 52 -17.04 -1.06 -5.42
C GLY A 52 -16.47 -2.48 -5.44
N GLY A 53 -16.56 -3.20 -4.30
CA GLY A 53 -15.98 -4.53 -4.12
C GLY A 53 -14.52 -4.55 -3.66
N ILE A 54 -13.89 -3.40 -3.40
CA ILE A 54 -12.56 -3.33 -2.79
C ILE A 54 -12.67 -3.74 -1.33
N THR A 55 -11.97 -4.82 -0.96
CA THR A 55 -11.97 -5.36 0.39
C THR A 55 -10.77 -4.89 1.21
N THR A 56 -10.84 -5.10 2.52
CA THR A 56 -9.72 -4.82 3.44
C THR A 56 -8.49 -5.66 3.10
N GLU A 57 -8.69 -6.91 2.69
CA GLU A 57 -7.62 -7.84 2.32
C GLU A 57 -6.92 -7.34 1.06
N LEU A 58 -7.68 -6.95 0.03
CA LEU A 58 -7.12 -6.41 -1.21
C LEU A 58 -6.30 -5.14 -0.96
N ILE A 59 -6.75 -4.28 -0.04
CA ILE A 59 -6.02 -3.09 0.38
C ILE A 59 -4.69 -3.46 1.05
N VAL A 60 -4.68 -4.47 1.92
CA VAL A 60 -3.47 -4.95 2.58
C VAL A 60 -2.49 -5.54 1.56
N ASP A 61 -2.96 -6.40 0.67
CA ASP A 61 -2.14 -7.03 -0.37
C ASP A 61 -1.46 -5.97 -1.25
N ALA A 62 -2.18 -4.90 -1.61
CA ALA A 62 -1.62 -3.78 -2.38
C ALA A 62 -0.51 -3.05 -1.61
N VAL A 63 -0.69 -2.83 -0.29
CA VAL A 63 0.34 -2.19 0.55
C VAL A 63 1.55 -3.11 0.71
N GLU A 64 1.37 -4.41 0.86
CA GLU A 64 2.47 -5.38 0.93
C GLU A 64 3.27 -5.43 -0.38
N ALA A 65 2.58 -5.49 -1.52
CA ALA A 65 3.22 -5.44 -2.84
C ALA A 65 4.01 -4.14 -3.05
N PHE A 66 3.46 -3.01 -2.59
CA PHE A 66 4.16 -1.72 -2.60
C PHE A 66 5.45 -1.76 -1.75
N LEU A 67 5.38 -2.32 -0.54
CA LEU A 67 6.52 -2.44 0.36
C LEU A 67 7.62 -3.35 -0.20
N ALA A 68 7.25 -4.47 -0.82
CA ALA A 68 8.19 -5.37 -1.48
C ALA A 68 8.97 -4.63 -2.58
N LYS A 69 8.27 -3.90 -3.45
CA LYS A 69 8.88 -3.06 -4.50
C LYS A 69 9.76 -1.95 -3.95
N GLU A 70 9.42 -1.36 -2.81
CA GLU A 70 10.31 -0.38 -2.15
C GLU A 70 11.59 -1.03 -1.63
N GLN A 71 11.50 -2.23 -1.04
CA GLN A 71 12.65 -2.94 -0.52
C GLN A 71 13.59 -3.38 -1.66
N GLU A 72 13.05 -3.90 -2.75
CA GLU A 72 13.81 -4.26 -3.95
C GLU A 72 14.59 -3.06 -4.50
N ARG A 73 13.94 -1.90 -4.62
CA ARG A 73 14.58 -0.65 -5.07
C ARG A 73 15.70 -0.21 -4.13
N LYS A 74 15.51 -0.33 -2.81
CA LYS A 74 16.57 -0.03 -1.83
C LYS A 74 17.76 -0.99 -1.96
N ASN A 75 17.49 -2.28 -2.13
CA ASN A 75 18.52 -3.30 -2.30
C ASN A 75 19.34 -3.05 -3.59
N GLN A 76 18.68 -2.70 -4.69
CA GLN A 76 19.35 -2.34 -5.95
C GLN A 76 20.23 -1.11 -5.81
N ASN A 77 19.72 -0.04 -5.18
CA ASN A 77 20.52 1.17 -4.96
C ASN A 77 21.76 0.90 -4.11
N ASN A 78 21.64 0.07 -3.07
CA ASN A 78 22.78 -0.30 -2.22
C ASN A 78 23.80 -1.18 -2.96
N SER A 79 23.35 -2.10 -3.83
CA SER A 79 24.22 -2.93 -4.66
C SER A 79 25.01 -2.12 -5.69
N SER A 80 24.39 -1.10 -6.30
CA SER A 80 25.06 -0.21 -7.25
C SER A 80 26.13 0.66 -6.59
N LEU A 81 25.94 1.03 -5.32
CA LEU A 81 26.93 1.79 -4.55
C LEU A 81 28.13 0.92 -4.13
N SER A 82 27.92 -0.37 -3.85
CA SER A 82 29.01 -1.29 -3.47
C SER A 82 29.94 -1.70 -4.61
N LEU A 83 29.50 -1.57 -5.88
CA LEU A 83 30.32 -1.90 -7.06
C LEU A 83 31.23 -0.75 -7.52
N ALA A 84 31.11 0.43 -6.92
CA ALA A 84 31.80 1.65 -7.34
C ALA A 84 33.07 1.97 -6.53
N ILE A 85 33.57 1.01 -5.74
CA ILE A 85 34.79 1.09 -4.91
C ILE A 85 35.72 -0.04 -5.32
#